data_AF-R7LX78-F1
#
_entry.id   AF-R7LX78-F1
#
_cell.length_a   1.000
_cell.length_b   1.000
_cell.length_c   1.000
_cell.angle_alpha   90.00
_cell.angle_beta   90.00
_cell.angle_gamma   90.00
#
_symmetry.space_group_name_H-M   'P 1'
#
loop_
_entity.id
_entity.type
_entity.pdbx_description
1 polymer ?
#
loop_
_entity_poly.entity_id
_entity_poly.type
_entity_poly.pdbx_seq_one_letter_code
_entity_poly.pdbx_strand_id
1 'polypeptide(L)' 'MGKSKARIFRKGINDQIPRLSRENAILETVKHLEHNSNNQAKNLITMFGLSAEEILEAGGSYEAVVALKNILEK' A
#
# COMPACT_ATOMS: atom_id res chain seq x y z
N MET A 1 -13.99 -23.94 -21.48
CA MET A 1 -13.37 -22.60 -21.60
C MET A 1 -12.09 -22.69 -22.43
N GLY A 2 -11.85 -21.75 -23.35
CA GLY A 2 -10.64 -21.75 -24.18
C GLY A 2 -9.36 -21.49 -23.39
N LYS A 3 -8.22 -22.01 -23.89
CA LYS A 3 -6.88 -21.87 -23.26
C LYS A 3 -6.51 -20.43 -22.94
N SER A 4 -6.88 -19.49 -23.81
CA SER A 4 -6.65 -18.05 -23.60
C SER A 4 -7.39 -17.52 -22.38
N LYS A 5 -8.70 -17.82 -22.26
CA LYS A 5 -9.53 -17.38 -21.13
C LYS A 5 -9.01 -17.95 -19.80
N ALA A 6 -8.65 -19.23 -19.77
CA ALA A 6 -8.11 -19.86 -18.55
C ALA A 6 -6.79 -19.24 -18.07
N ARG A 7 -5.95 -18.76 -19.00
CA ARG A 7 -4.70 -18.06 -18.66
C ARG A 7 -4.96 -16.68 -18.08
N ILE A 8 -5.90 -15.92 -18.66
CA ILE A 8 -6.29 -14.59 -18.18
C ILE A 8 -6.88 -14.68 -16.76
N PHE A 9 -7.77 -15.64 -16.51
CA PHE A 9 -8.33 -15.83 -15.17
C PHE A 9 -7.25 -16.19 -14.14
N ARG A 10 -6.35 -17.12 -14.46
CA ARG A 10 -5.23 -17.45 -13.55
C ARG A 10 -4.32 -16.26 -13.28
N LYS A 11 -4.03 -15.46 -14.31
CA LYS A 11 -3.24 -14.23 -14.15
C LYS A 11 -3.95 -13.23 -13.24
N GLY A 12 -5.24 -12.99 -13.47
CA GLY A 12 -6.04 -12.10 -12.63
C GLY A 12 -6.22 -12.60 -11.19
N ILE A 13 -6.30 -13.91 -10.96
CA ILE A 13 -6.33 -14.49 -9.62
C ILE A 13 -5.00 -14.28 -8.89
N ASN A 14 -3.88 -14.38 -9.59
CA ASN A 14 -2.55 -14.16 -9.01
C ASN A 14 -2.19 -12.67 -8.85
N ASP A 15 -2.68 -11.82 -9.74
CA ASP A 15 -2.52 -10.35 -9.67
C ASP A 15 -3.51 -9.70 -8.68
N GLN A 16 -4.38 -10.47 -8.02
CA GLN A 16 -5.24 -9.92 -6.98
C GLN A 16 -4.38 -9.38 -5.84
N ILE A 17 -4.60 -8.10 -5.51
CA ILE A 17 -4.15 -7.54 -4.25
C ILE A 17 -4.76 -8.44 -3.15
N PRO A 18 -3.94 -9.03 -2.26
CA PRO A 18 -4.47 -9.86 -1.19
C PRO A 18 -5.51 -9.07 -0.39
N ARG A 19 -6.52 -9.75 0.17
CA ARG A 19 -7.53 -9.12 1.02
C ARG A 19 -6.82 -8.46 2.21
N LEU A 20 -6.52 -7.17 2.06
CA LEU A 20 -5.85 -6.37 3.06
C LEU A 20 -6.93 -5.70 3.91
N SER A 21 -6.95 -6.01 5.20
CA SER A 21 -7.71 -5.22 6.16
C SER A 21 -7.06 -3.84 6.32
N ARG A 22 -7.81 -2.85 6.83
CA ARG A 22 -7.28 -1.51 7.08
C ARG A 22 -6.06 -1.56 8.01
N GLU A 23 -6.11 -2.36 9.08
CA GLU A 23 -4.99 -2.55 10.02
C GLU A 23 -3.75 -3.11 9.32
N ASN A 24 -3.92 -4.12 8.47
CA ASN A 24 -2.82 -4.68 7.71
C ASN A 24 -2.26 -3.67 6.70
N ALA A 25 -3.11 -2.81 6.12
CA ALA A 25 -2.67 -1.74 5.23
C ALA A 25 -1.77 -0.73 5.95
N ILE A 26 -2.12 -0.36 7.18
CA ILE A 26 -1.30 0.55 8.00
C ILE A 26 0.06 -0.09 8.30
N LEU A 27 0.08 -1.34 8.76
CA LEU A 27 1.33 -2.06 9.04
C LEU A 27 2.21 -2.24 7.80
N GLU A 28 1.61 -2.58 6.66
CA GLU A 28 2.30 -2.65 5.38
C GLU A 28 2.87 -1.28 4.98
N THR A 29 2.11 -0.19 5.12
CA THR A 29 2.62 1.15 4.80
C THR A 29 3.83 1.54 5.63
N VAL A 30 3.83 1.24 6.94
CA VAL A 30 4.99 1.48 7.80
C VAL A 30 6.21 0.68 7.32
N LYS A 31 6.03 -0.61 7.02
CA LYS A 31 7.11 -1.44 6.47
C LYS A 31 7.65 -0.91 5.13
N HIS A 32 6.76 -0.50 4.23
CA HIS A 32 7.16 0.05 2.93
C HIS A 32 7.90 1.37 3.08
N LEU A 33 7.58 2.17 4.10
CA LEU A 33 8.31 3.39 4.43
C LEU A 33 9.72 3.09 4.97
N GLU A 34 9.85 2.12 5.88
CA GLU A 34 11.16 1.70 6.39
C GLU A 34 12.06 1.11 5.30
N HIS A 35 11.47 0.38 4.34
CA HIS A 35 12.18 -0.21 3.21
C HIS A 35 12.36 0.73 2.01
N ASN A 36 12.13 2.04 2.16
CA ASN A 36 12.24 3.05 1.10
C ASN A 36 11.39 2.77 -0.17
N SER A 37 10.33 1.97 -0.05
CA SER A 37 9.41 1.62 -1.14
C SER A 37 8.27 2.64 -1.24
N ASN A 38 8.64 3.91 -1.46
CA ASN A 38 7.73 5.06 -1.36
C ASN A 38 6.52 4.99 -2.31
N ASN A 39 6.65 4.37 -3.48
CA ASN A 39 5.54 4.23 -4.43
C ASN A 39 4.46 3.26 -3.91
N GLN A 40 4.85 2.16 -3.26
CA GLN A 40 3.90 1.20 -2.70
C GLN A 40 3.21 1.78 -1.47
N ALA A 41 3.97 2.45 -0.61
CA ALA A 41 3.42 3.20 0.52
C ALA A 41 2.40 4.25 0.05
N LYS A 42 2.73 5.05 -0.98
CA LYS A 42 1.81 6.04 -1.56
C LYS A 42 0.51 5.38 -2.07
N ASN A 43 0.62 4.28 -2.79
CA ASN A 43 -0.55 3.56 -3.32
C ASN A 43 -1.45 3.03 -2.19
N LEU A 44 -0.89 2.47 -1.14
CA LEU A 44 -1.66 1.99 0.00
C LEU A 44 -2.34 3.13 0.75
N ILE A 45 -1.63 4.24 0.98
CA ILE A 45 -2.19 5.44 1.63
C ILE A 45 -3.36 5.99 0.83
N THR A 46 -3.23 6.10 -0.50
CA THR A 46 -4.31 6.62 -1.35
C THR A 46 -5.47 5.65 -1.50
N MET A 47 -5.22 4.34 -1.60
CA MET A 47 -6.28 3.33 -1.71
C MET A 47 -7.12 3.21 -0.43
N PHE A 48 -6.49 3.27 0.74
CA PHE A 48 -7.18 3.12 2.02
C PHE A 48 -7.57 4.45 2.67
N GLY A 49 -7.09 5.58 2.16
CA GLY A 49 -7.32 6.90 2.77
C GLY A 49 -6.79 6.94 4.20
N LEU A 50 -5.52 6.55 4.37
CA LEU A 50 -4.88 6.52 5.70
C LEU A 50 -4.47 7.93 6.12
N SER A 51 -4.71 8.25 7.39
CA SER A 51 -4.27 9.50 7.99
C SER A 51 -2.82 9.41 8.45
N ALA A 52 -2.16 10.57 8.59
CA ALA A 52 -0.80 10.63 9.11
C ALA A 52 -0.73 10.14 10.56
N GLU A 53 -1.77 10.41 11.35
CA GLU A 53 -1.91 9.99 12.74
C GLU A 53 -1.97 8.46 12.85
N GLU A 54 -2.75 7.78 12.01
CA GLU A 54 -2.84 6.32 12.00
C GLU A 54 -1.48 5.65 11.74
N ILE A 55 -0.67 6.24 10.85
CA ILE A 55 0.67 5.72 10.50
C ILE A 55 1.67 5.96 11.65
N LEU A 56 1.58 7.11 12.31
CA LEU A 56 2.43 7.43 13.47
C LEU A 56 2.08 6.56 14.68
N GLU A 57 0.80 6.31 14.93
CA GLU A 57 0.34 5.42 16.00
C GLU A 57 0.81 3.98 15.78
N ALA A 58 0.89 3.54 14.53
CA ALA A 58 1.44 2.24 14.16
C ALA A 58 2.97 2.14 14.23
N GLY A 59 3.66 3.21 14.65
CA GLY A 59 5.12 3.22 14.86
C GLY A 59 5.94 3.73 13.67
N GLY A 60 5.32 4.38 12.68
CA GLY A 60 6.05 5.02 11.59
C GLY A 60 6.94 6.17 12.06
N SER A 61 8.13 6.29 11.47
CA SER A 61 9.03 7.43 11.72
C SER A 61 8.38 8.73 11.23
N TYR A 62 8.48 9.77 12.05
CA TYR A 62 7.93 11.10 11.75
C TYR A 62 8.50 11.67 10.45
N GLU A 63 9.79 11.47 10.22
CA GLU A 63 10.50 11.91 9.02
C GLU A 63 9.93 11.24 7.77
N ALA A 64 9.65 9.94 7.83
CA ALA A 64 9.06 9.19 6.72
C ALA A 64 7.63 9.68 6.39
N VAL A 65 6.83 9.98 7.42
CA VAL A 65 5.48 10.53 7.24
C VAL A 65 5.50 11.94 6.65
N VAL A 66 6.44 12.79 7.08
CA VAL A 66 6.61 14.14 6.51
C VAL A 66 7.12 14.08 5.07
N ALA A 67 8.04 13.16 4.76
CA ALA A 67 8.52 12.94 3.39
C ALA A 67 7.38 12.54 2.44
N LEU A 68 6.43 11.73 2.91
CA LEU A 68 5.23 11.38 2.14
C LEU A 68 4.30 12.57 1.87
N LYS A 69 4.16 13.50 2.83
CA LYS A 69 3.34 14.71 2.63
C LYS A 69 3.84 15.52 1.42
N ASN A 70 5.15 15.68 1.28
CA ASN A 70 5.76 16.34 0.13
C ASN A 70 5.55 15.60 -1.20
N ILE A 71 5.33 14.28 -1.15
CA ILE A 71 5.06 13.44 -2.34
C ILE A 71 3.58 13.45 -2.74
N LEU A 72 2.68 13.75 -1.80
CA LEU A 72 1.22 13.80 -2.02
C LEU A 72 0.74 15.17 -2.54
N GLU A 73 1.43 16.27 -2.22
CA GLU A 73 1.05 17.65 -2.62
C GLU A 73 1.54 18.07 -4.02
N LYS A 74 2.07 17.14 -4.83
CA LYS A 74 2.56 17.41 -6.20
C LYS A 74 1.65 16.85 -7.30
#